data_AF-A0A920QYG8-F1
#
_entry.id   AF-A0A920QYG8-F1
#
_cell.length_a   1.000
_cell.length_b   1.000
_cell.length_c   1.000
_cell.angle_alpha   90.00
_cell.angle_beta   90.00
_cell.angle_gamma   90.00
#
_symmetry.space_group_name_H-M   'P 1'
#
loop_
_entity.id
_entity.type
_entity.pdbx_description
1 polymer ?
#
loop_
_entity_poly.entity_id
_entity_poly.type
_entity_poly.pdbx_seq_one_letter_code
_entity_poly.pdbx_strand_id
1 'polypeptide(L)'
;MIISGWVLDPDRKKMSKSKGNAVTPIETLDRFGADAVRYWSASFRLGSDATHDESIFKIGGKLVTKIYNAGKFVLAQTADEGPIVNELDRAFFC
;
A
#
# COMPACT_ATOMS: atom_id res chain seq x y z
N MET A 1 23.78 5.99 -7.06
CA MET A 1 23.68 5.58 -5.64
C MET A 1 22.37 6.14 -5.08
N ILE A 2 21.55 5.32 -4.43
CA ILE A 2 20.27 5.70 -3.83
C ILE A 2 20.35 5.42 -2.33
N ILE A 3 19.97 6.39 -1.49
CA ILE A 3 20.02 6.28 -0.03
C ILE A 3 18.63 6.57 0.52
N SER A 4 18.08 5.65 1.32
CA SER A 4 16.82 5.84 2.06
C SER A 4 17.06 6.57 3.38
N GLY A 5 16.01 7.19 3.93
CA GLY A 5 16.03 7.67 5.31
C GLY A 5 15.91 6.54 6.33
N TRP A 6 15.84 6.91 7.60
CA TRP A 6 15.67 6.02 8.74
C TRP A 6 14.20 5.75 9.03
N VAL A 7 13.91 4.57 9.57
CA VAL A 7 12.63 4.33 10.24
C VAL A 7 12.76 4.75 11.70
N LEU A 8 11.83 5.60 12.14
CA LEU A 8 11.77 6.18 13.47
C LEU A 8 10.67 5.50 14.30
N ASP A 9 10.87 5.50 15.62
CA ASP A 9 9.84 5.13 16.57
C ASP A 9 8.73 6.21 16.67
N PRO A 10 7.64 5.99 17.43
CA PRO A 10 6.56 6.96 17.59
C PRO A 10 7.01 8.32 18.17
N ASP A 11 8.10 8.36 18.94
CA ASP A 11 8.71 9.59 19.48
C ASP A 11 9.64 10.28 18.47
N ARG A 12 9.72 9.78 17.22
CA ARG A 12 10.64 10.25 16.17
C ARG A 12 12.12 10.06 16.49
N LYS A 13 12.46 9.07 17.32
CA LYS A 13 13.85 8.68 17.57
C LYS A 13 14.22 7.55 16.62
N LYS A 14 15.46 7.57 16.13
CA LYS A 14 16.02 6.46 15.34
C LYS A 14 15.85 5.13 16.07
N MET A 15 15.26 4.15 15.41
CA MET A 15 15.16 2.78 15.93
C MET A 15 16.53 2.10 15.95
N SER A 16 16.90 1.48 17.08
CA SER A 16 18.07 0.61 17.17
C SER A 16 17.93 -0.43 18.27
N LYS A 17 18.50 -1.63 18.05
CA LYS A 17 18.49 -2.72 19.05
C LYS A 17 19.11 -2.29 20.38
N SER A 18 20.21 -1.54 20.34
CA SER A 18 20.88 -1.01 21.55
C SER A 18 20.03 -0.04 22.37
N LYS A 19 19.03 0.61 21.76
CA LYS A 19 18.10 1.52 22.44
C LYS A 19 16.83 0.82 22.92
N GLY A 20 16.65 -0.47 22.59
CA GLY A 20 15.46 -1.24 22.95
C GLY A 20 14.17 -0.82 22.25
N ASN A 21 14.21 0.11 21.29
CA ASN A 21 13.03 0.64 20.59
C ASN A 21 12.84 0.06 19.18
N ALA A 22 13.58 -0.99 18.82
CA ALA A 22 13.46 -1.62 17.52
C ALA A 22 12.24 -2.57 17.48
N VAL A 23 11.37 -2.38 16.48
CA VAL A 23 10.22 -3.26 16.22
C VAL A 23 10.61 -4.34 15.22
N THR A 24 10.17 -5.58 15.46
CA THR A 24 10.39 -6.70 14.54
C THR A 24 9.31 -6.69 13.45
N PRO A 25 9.67 -6.75 12.15
CA PRO A 25 8.69 -6.67 11.07
C PRO A 25 7.63 -7.78 11.05
N ILE A 26 7.92 -8.94 11.67
CA ILE A 26 7.03 -10.11 11.69
C ILE A 26 5.65 -9.76 12.25
N GLU A 27 5.59 -9.04 13.36
CA GLU A 27 4.30 -8.69 13.97
C GLU A 27 3.47 -7.79 13.04
N THR A 28 4.11 -6.81 12.41
CA THR A 28 3.44 -5.92 11.45
C THR A 28 2.95 -6.70 10.22
N LEU A 29 3.75 -7.66 9.74
CA LEU A 29 3.39 -8.51 8.60
C LEU A 29 2.19 -9.40 8.92
N ASP A 30 2.15 -10.01 10.11
CA ASP A 30 1.04 -10.86 10.53
C ASP A 30 -0.25 -10.06 10.71
N ARG A 31 -0.14 -8.82 11.23
CA ARG A 31 -1.30 -7.96 11.50
C ARG A 31 -1.88 -7.30 10.25
N PHE A 32 -1.04 -6.87 9.30
CA PHE A 32 -1.47 -6.03 8.17
C PHE A 32 -1.22 -6.65 6.80
N GLY A 33 -0.42 -7.71 6.72
CA GLY A 33 -0.02 -8.34 5.45
C GLY A 33 1.14 -7.62 4.76
N ALA A 34 1.83 -8.36 3.89
CA ALA A 34 3.04 -7.88 3.21
C ALA A 34 2.79 -6.66 2.31
N ASP A 35 1.66 -6.61 1.60
CA ASP A 35 1.39 -5.52 0.65
C ASP A 35 1.03 -4.21 1.34
N ALA A 36 0.41 -4.25 2.52
CA ALA A 36 0.22 -3.06 3.34
C ALA A 36 1.57 -2.48 3.81
N VAL A 37 2.49 -3.35 4.23
CA VAL A 37 3.85 -2.95 4.64
C VAL A 37 4.65 -2.39 3.46
N ARG A 38 4.55 -3.00 2.28
CA ARG A 38 5.16 -2.47 1.04
C ARG A 38 4.59 -1.12 0.67
N TYR A 39 3.26 -0.97 0.69
CA TYR A 39 2.60 0.31 0.42
C TYR A 39 3.11 1.41 1.34
N TRP A 40 3.15 1.15 2.66
CA TRP A 40 3.74 2.07 3.63
C TRP A 40 5.18 2.42 3.24
N SER A 41 6.06 1.44 3.01
CA SER A 41 7.47 1.69 2.67
C SER A 41 7.67 2.55 1.41
N ALA A 42 6.76 2.46 0.44
CA ALA A 42 6.78 3.23 -0.79
C ALA A 42 6.11 4.61 -0.68
N SER A 43 5.43 4.91 0.44
CA SER A 43 4.67 6.15 0.63
C SER A 43 5.54 7.36 1.01
N PHE A 44 6.84 7.16 1.24
CA PHE A 44 7.76 8.21 1.66
C PHE A 44 8.70 8.65 0.55
N ARG A 45 9.13 9.90 0.61
CA ARG A 45 10.17 10.40 -0.29
C ARG A 45 11.51 9.77 0.05
N LEU A 46 12.25 9.41 -1.00
CA LEU A 46 13.61 8.91 -0.85
C LEU A 46 14.48 9.91 -0.07
N GLY A 47 15.31 9.40 0.83
CA GLY A 47 16.16 10.20 1.72
C GLY A 47 15.43 10.86 2.90
N SER A 48 14.10 10.75 2.99
CA SER A 48 13.34 11.23 4.15
C SER A 48 13.15 10.12 5.18
N ASP A 49 13.20 10.49 6.46
CA ASP A 49 12.89 9.58 7.55
C ASP A 49 11.37 9.31 7.61
N ALA A 50 11.01 8.09 8.03
CA ALA A 50 9.63 7.63 8.11
C ALA A 50 9.31 7.11 9.51
N THR A 51 8.12 7.38 10.04
CA THR A 51 7.66 6.82 11.30
C THR A 51 6.93 5.50 11.09
N HIS A 52 7.05 4.57 12.05
CA HIS A 52 6.24 3.37 12.09
C HIS A 52 4.77 3.69 12.43
N ASP A 53 4.00 4.12 11.42
CA ASP A 53 2.63 4.58 11.56
C ASP A 53 1.63 3.52 11.07
N GLU A 54 0.89 2.94 12.01
CA GLU A 54 -0.12 1.92 11.71
C GLU A 54 -1.30 2.42 10.87
N SER A 55 -1.56 3.74 10.86
CA SER A 55 -2.67 4.30 10.09
C SER A 55 -2.46 4.11 8.59
N ILE A 56 -1.21 4.20 8.13
CA ILE A 56 -0.83 4.03 6.72
C ILE A 56 -0.90 2.55 6.31
N PHE A 57 -0.57 1.59 7.18
CA PHE A 57 -0.78 0.17 6.89
C PHE A 57 -2.27 -0.13 6.62
N LYS A 58 -3.17 0.45 7.42
CA LYS A 58 -4.62 0.29 7.21
C LYS A 58 -5.09 0.88 5.87
N ILE A 59 -4.50 2.00 5.44
CA ILE A 59 -4.77 2.59 4.12
C ILE A 59 -4.28 1.65 3.02
N GLY A 60 -3.05 1.14 3.13
CA GLY A 60 -2.49 0.17 2.18
C GLY A 60 -3.34 -1.09 2.06
N GLY A 61 -3.79 -1.66 3.18
CA GLY A 61 -4.67 -2.83 3.17
C GLY A 61 -6.01 -2.57 2.48
N LYS A 62 -6.62 -1.40 2.70
CA LYS A 62 -7.85 -1.00 2.00
C LYS A 62 -7.62 -0.83 0.49
N LEU A 63 -6.48 -0.26 0.09
CA LEU A 63 -6.11 -0.12 -1.32
C LEU A 63 -5.95 -1.49 -1.99
N VAL A 64 -5.21 -2.42 -1.37
CA VAL A 64 -5.00 -3.77 -1.88
C VAL A 64 -6.35 -4.50 -2.05
N THR A 65 -7.24 -4.39 -1.06
CA THR A 65 -8.59 -4.95 -1.13
C THR A 65 -9.38 -4.36 -2.31
N LYS A 66 -9.26 -3.05 -2.54
CA LYS A 66 -9.96 -2.38 -3.65
C LYS A 66 -9.44 -2.83 -5.01
N ILE A 67 -8.12 -2.97 -5.17
CA ILE A 67 -7.49 -3.49 -6.40
C ILE A 67 -7.92 -4.94 -6.64
N TYR A 68 -7.91 -5.78 -5.60
CA TYR A 68 -8.36 -7.16 -5.68
C TYR A 68 -9.82 -7.28 -6.12
N ASN A 69 -10.71 -6.49 -5.51
CA ASN A 69 -12.13 -6.47 -5.87
C ASN A 69 -12.36 -5.94 -7.29
N ALA A 70 -11.62 -4.92 -7.73
CA ALA A 70 -11.69 -4.41 -9.09
C ALA A 70 -11.22 -5.49 -10.10
N GLY A 71 -10.12 -6.18 -9.81
CA GLY A 71 -9.64 -7.30 -10.64
C GLY A 71 -10.66 -8.43 -10.73
N LYS A 72 -11.25 -8.83 -9.60
CA LYS A 72 -12.35 -9.81 -9.59
C LYS A 72 -13.55 -9.34 -10.40
N PHE A 73 -13.93 -8.08 -10.28
CA PHE A 73 -15.06 -7.52 -11.02
C PHE A 73 -14.83 -7.62 -12.54
N VAL A 74 -13.65 -7.23 -13.02
CA VAL A 74 -13.27 -7.33 -14.43
C VAL A 74 -13.24 -8.79 -14.90
N LEU A 75 -12.61 -9.68 -14.12
CA LEU A 75 -12.52 -11.11 -14.46
C LEU A 75 -13.87 -11.84 -14.41
N ALA A 76 -14.85 -11.32 -13.67
CA ALA A 76 -16.20 -11.86 -13.63
C ALA A 76 -17.07 -11.41 -14.81
N GLN A 77 -16.60 -10.50 -15.67
CA GLN A 77 -17.32 -10.11 -16.87
C GLN A 77 -17.22 -11.23 -17.91
N THR A 78 -18.34 -11.85 -18.25
CA THR A 78 -18.44 -12.96 -19.22
C THR A 78 -19.28 -12.58 -20.44
N ALA A 79 -19.52 -11.29 -20.67
CA ALA A 79 -20.27 -10.83 -21.83
C ALA A 79 -19.41 -10.94 -23.09
N ASP A 80 -20.03 -11.30 -24.22
CA ASP A 80 -19.39 -11.27 -25.52
C ASP A 80 -19.03 -9.83 -25.91
N GLU A 81 -17.91 -9.65 -26.62
CA GLU A 81 -17.55 -8.36 -27.18
C GLU A 81 -18.62 -7.90 -28.17
N GLY A 82 -19.02 -6.63 -28.05
CA GLY A 82 -20.06 -6.04 -28.87
C GLY A 82 -19.85 -4.54 -29.07
N PRO A 83 -20.59 -3.92 -30.02
CA PRO A 83 -20.48 -2.49 -30.25
C PRO A 83 -20.94 -1.70 -29.03
N ILE A 84 -20.30 -0.55 -28.79
CA ILE A 84 -20.71 0.38 -27.73
C ILE A 84 -22.03 1.04 -28.14
N VAL A 85 -23.12 0.67 -27.46
CA VAL A 85 -24.47 1.15 -27.77
C VAL A 85 -24.92 2.33 -26.90
N ASN A 86 -24.38 2.48 -25.68
CA ASN A 86 -24.75 3.58 -24.79
C ASN A 86 -23.76 4.74 -24.88
N GLU A 87 -24.27 5.98 -24.90
CA GLU A 87 -23.44 7.20 -24.88
C GLU A 87 -22.55 7.29 -23.62
N LEU A 88 -23.02 6.78 -22.48
CA LEU A 88 -22.24 6.77 -21.24
C LEU A 88 -20.95 5.92 -21.37
N ASP A 89 -21.02 4.82 -22.11
CA ASP A 89 -19.93 3.87 -22.27
C ASP A 89 -18.81 4.43 -23.18
N ARG A 90 -19.14 5.38 -24.06
CA ARG A 90 -18.16 6.07 -24.91
C ARG A 90 -17.17 6.89 -24.11
N ALA A 91 -17.56 7.39 -22.94
CA ALA A 91 -16.71 8.18 -22.05
C ALA A 91 -15.49 7.39 -21.51
N PHE A 92 -15.54 6.05 -21.52
CA PHE A 92 -14.43 5.20 -21.07
C PHE A 92 -13.32 5.02 -22.11
N PHE A 93 -13.52 5.48 -23.35
CA PHE A 93 -12.54 5.42 -24.45
C PHE A 93 -11.94 6.78 -24.82
N CYS A 94 -12.27 7.83 -24.06
CA CYS A 94 -11.84 9.22 -24.26
C CYS A 94 -10.51 9.52 -23.57
#